data_AF-A0A814T481-F1
#
_entry.id   AF-A0A814T481-F1
#
_cell.length_a   1.000
_cell.length_b   1.000
_cell.length_c   1.000
_cell.angle_alpha   90.00
_cell.angle_beta   90.00
_cell.angle_gamma   90.00
#
_symmetry.space_group_name_H-M   'P 1'
#
loop_
_entity.id
_entity.type
_entity.pdbx_description
1 polymer ?
#
loop_
_entity_poly.entity_id
_entity_poly.type
_entity_poly.pdbx_seq_one_letter_code
_entity_poly.pdbx_strand_id
1 'polypeptide(L)'
;MFLILLYIFIIILSILCFIIYIKLIRPEKIIYDKLCRQGINGEPFVSLFGQISEIHRYREADKMMNYFEELVQKHGNVFLYSFGPGVRLAINEPDMLADVFSRQNSKYYIKPTILSTVFAPILGYHNLFVIEGSEHERARRMINLAFYHTDLKSMISIIVDRTRKSIDKID
;
A
#
# COMPACT_ATOMS: atom_id res chain seq x y z
N MET A 1 -3.29 -5.06 -48.00
CA MET A 1 -3.44 -3.96 -47.01
C MET A 1 -3.85 -4.48 -45.63
N PHE A 2 -4.97 -5.21 -45.51
CA PHE A 2 -5.45 -5.74 -44.21
C PHE A 2 -4.43 -6.63 -43.47
N LEU A 3 -3.81 -7.60 -44.15
CA LEU A 3 -2.81 -8.49 -43.54
C LEU A 3 -1.57 -7.76 -43.02
N ILE A 4 -1.15 -6.69 -43.71
CA ILE A 4 0.00 -5.87 -43.29
C ILE A 4 -0.36 -5.10 -42.02
N LEU A 5 -1.56 -4.52 -41.96
CA LEU A 5 -2.06 -3.83 -40.76
C LEU A 5 -2.19 -4.78 -39.56
N LEU A 6 -2.69 -6.00 -39.79
CA LEU A 6 -2.78 -7.03 -38.76
C LEU A 6 -1.39 -7.42 -38.22
N TYR A 7 -0.41 -7.59 -39.11
CA TYR A 7 0.96 -7.93 -38.72
C TYR A 7 1.62 -6.81 -37.90
N ILE A 8 1.46 -5.55 -38.34
CA ILE A 8 1.95 -4.38 -37.59
C ILE A 8 1.29 -4.31 -36.21
N PHE A 9 -0.02 -4.55 -36.12
CA PHE A 9 -0.74 -4.56 -34.85
C PHE A 9 -0.21 -5.62 -33.89
N ILE A 10 0.03 -6.85 -34.37
CA ILE A 10 0.59 -7.94 -33.55
C ILE A 10 2.00 -7.58 -33.06
N ILE A 11 2.84 -6.98 -33.91
CA ILE A 11 4.17 -6.53 -33.51
C ILE A 11 4.07 -5.48 -32.40
N ILE A 12 3.21 -4.47 -32.57
CA ILE A 12 3.02 -3.42 -31.57
C ILE A 12 2.53 -4.02 -30.25
N LEU A 13 1.56 -4.94 -30.30
CA LEU A 13 1.04 -5.62 -29.10
C LEU A 13 2.13 -6.45 -28.42
N SER A 14 2.94 -7.19 -29.18
CA SER A 14 4.05 -7.98 -28.65
C SER A 14 5.11 -7.09 -27.98
N ILE A 15 5.47 -5.96 -28.60
CA ILE A 15 6.40 -4.99 -28.03
C ILE A 15 5.82 -4.40 -26.74
N LEU A 16 4.53 -4.04 -26.73
CA LEU A 16 3.86 -3.52 -25.55
C LEU A 16 3.86 -4.54 -24.40
N CYS A 17 3.46 -5.79 -24.66
CA CYS A 17 3.50 -6.86 -23.67
C CYS A 17 4.92 -7.11 -23.14
N PHE A 18 5.93 -7.06 -24.01
CA PHE A 18 7.33 -7.20 -23.61
C PHE A 18 7.79 -6.06 -22.70
N ILE A 19 7.42 -4.82 -23.03
CA ILE A 19 7.72 -3.63 -22.21
C ILE A 19 7.05 -3.75 -20.84
N ILE A 20 5.75 -4.12 -20.81
CA ILE A 20 5.01 -4.33 -19.56
C ILE A 20 5.69 -5.41 -18.72
N TYR A 21 6.04 -6.55 -19.32
CA TYR A 21 6.71 -7.63 -18.62
C TYR A 21 8.05 -7.18 -18.01
N ILE A 22 8.91 -6.52 -18.79
CA ILE A 22 10.24 -6.09 -18.33
C ILE A 22 10.15 -5.01 -17.26
N LYS A 23 9.25 -4.04 -17.41
CA LYS A 23 9.15 -2.87 -16.50
C LYS A 23 8.36 -3.15 -15.23
N LEU A 24 7.31 -3.98 -15.33
CA LEU A 24 6.33 -4.14 -14.25
C LEU A 24 6.41 -5.51 -13.57
N ILE A 25 6.58 -6.59 -14.34
CA ILE A 25 6.47 -7.97 -13.80
C ILE A 25 7.82 -8.52 -13.35
N ARG A 26 8.84 -8.42 -14.20
CA ARG A 26 10.17 -8.97 -13.96
C ARG A 26 10.82 -8.47 -12.66
N PRO A 27 10.84 -7.17 -12.32
CA PRO A 27 11.48 -6.71 -11.08
C PRO A 27 10.81 -7.29 -9.84
N GLU A 28 9.48 -7.30 -9.81
CA GLU A 28 8.67 -7.83 -8.71
C GLU A 28 8.88 -9.34 -8.56
N LYS A 29 8.89 -10.09 -9.66
CA LYS A 29 9.18 -11.53 -9.64
C LYS A 29 10.56 -11.85 -9.06
N ILE A 30 11.57 -11.04 -9.40
CA ILE A 30 12.93 -11.21 -8.86
C ILE A 30 12.94 -11.02 -7.34
N ILE A 31 12.19 -10.03 -6.82
CA ILE A 31 12.06 -9.78 -5.38
C ILE A 31 11.35 -10.95 -4.71
N TYR A 32 10.20 -11.38 -5.26
CA TYR A 32 9.46 -12.55 -4.79
C TYR A 32 10.36 -13.78 -4.68
N ASP A 33 11.10 -14.11 -5.74
CA ASP A 33 11.98 -15.29 -5.75
C ASP A 33 13.13 -15.19 -4.76
N LYS A 34 13.64 -13.98 -4.50
CA LYS A 34 14.68 -13.78 -3.49
C LYS A 34 14.13 -14.00 -2.08
N LEU A 35 12.94 -13.49 -1.78
CA LEU A 35 12.29 -13.65 -0.47
C LEU A 35 11.86 -15.10 -0.24
N CYS A 36 11.33 -15.79 -1.25
CA CYS A 36 11.04 -17.22 -1.15
C CYS A 36 12.30 -18.06 -0.91
N ARG A 37 13.43 -17.73 -1.56
CA ARG A 37 14.72 -18.41 -1.28
C ARG A 37 15.24 -18.17 0.14
N GLN A 38 14.81 -17.12 0.82
CA GLN A 38 15.11 -16.87 2.23
C GLN A 38 14.16 -17.63 3.18
N GLY A 39 13.24 -18.44 2.66
CA GLY A 39 12.29 -19.24 3.44
C GLY A 39 10.98 -18.51 3.75
N ILE A 40 10.73 -17.34 3.15
CA ILE A 40 9.47 -16.62 3.33
C ILE A 40 8.41 -17.24 2.41
N ASN A 41 7.39 -17.83 3.03
CA ASN A 41 6.24 -18.40 2.33
C ASN A 41 5.28 -17.30 1.88
N GLY A 42 4.33 -17.64 1.02
CA GLY A 42 3.31 -16.71 0.60
C GLY A 42 2.45 -17.24 -0.53
N GLU A 43 1.52 -16.40 -0.98
CA GLU A 43 0.68 -16.73 -2.11
C GLU A 43 1.48 -16.83 -3.41
N PRO A 44 1.10 -17.74 -4.32
CA PRO A 44 1.74 -17.84 -5.62
C PRO A 44 1.78 -16.50 -6.37
N PHE A 45 2.91 -16.23 -7.00
CA PHE A 45 3.06 -15.02 -7.83
C PHE A 45 2.19 -15.12 -9.08
N VAL A 46 1.22 -14.20 -9.22
CA VAL A 46 0.37 -14.07 -10.41
C VAL A 46 0.71 -12.75 -11.10
N SER A 47 1.29 -12.84 -12.31
CA SER A 47 2.01 -11.74 -12.94
C SER A 47 1.26 -10.41 -13.01
N LEU A 48 0.02 -10.37 -13.51
CA LEU A 48 -0.68 -9.08 -13.73
C LEU A 48 -1.67 -8.72 -12.63
N PHE A 49 -2.35 -9.72 -12.10
CA PHE A 49 -3.49 -9.51 -11.23
C PHE A 49 -3.20 -9.83 -9.76
N GLY A 50 -2.14 -10.58 -9.45
CA GLY A 50 -1.89 -11.02 -8.08
C GLY A 50 -3.15 -11.66 -7.48
N GLN A 51 -3.49 -11.22 -6.28
CA GLN A 51 -4.68 -11.61 -5.53
C GLN A 51 -5.80 -10.55 -5.61
N ILE A 52 -5.82 -9.68 -6.63
CA ILE A 52 -6.82 -8.58 -6.72
C ILE A 52 -8.26 -9.10 -6.68
N SER A 53 -8.56 -10.20 -7.37
CA SER A 53 -9.93 -10.76 -7.42
C SER A 53 -10.40 -11.24 -6.05
N GLU A 54 -9.52 -11.89 -5.29
CA GLU A 54 -9.82 -12.34 -3.94
C GLU A 54 -10.00 -11.15 -3.00
N ILE A 55 -9.07 -10.20 -3.02
CA ILE A 55 -9.14 -8.96 -2.22
C ILE A 55 -10.44 -8.21 -2.53
N HIS A 56 -10.83 -8.13 -3.80
CA HIS A 56 -12.09 -7.48 -4.19
C HIS A 56 -13.30 -8.21 -3.62
N ARG A 57 -13.35 -9.55 -3.72
CA ARG A 57 -14.43 -10.38 -3.15
C ARG A 57 -14.57 -10.20 -1.64
N TYR A 58 -13.46 -10.23 -0.89
CA TYR A 58 -13.49 -10.00 0.56
C TYR A 58 -13.88 -8.56 0.91
N ARG A 59 -13.49 -7.58 0.10
CA ARG A 59 -13.91 -6.19 0.28
C ARG A 59 -15.41 -6.00 0.06
N GLU A 60 -15.99 -6.57 -0.99
CA GLU A 60 -17.44 -6.48 -1.26
C GLU A 60 -18.27 -7.14 -0.16
N ALA A 61 -17.74 -8.21 0.45
CA ALA A 61 -18.37 -8.89 1.56
C ALA A 61 -18.12 -8.26 2.94
N ASP A 62 -17.38 -7.14 3.02
CA ASP A 62 -16.89 -6.50 4.26
C ASP A 62 -16.13 -7.47 5.20
N LYS A 63 -15.32 -8.35 4.61
CA LYS A 63 -14.56 -9.42 5.28
C LYS A 63 -13.05 -9.31 5.07
N MET A 64 -12.54 -8.10 4.88
CA MET A 64 -11.10 -7.88 4.64
C MET A 64 -10.22 -8.38 5.78
N MET A 65 -10.70 -8.34 7.03
CA MET A 65 -9.96 -8.88 8.16
C MET A 65 -9.81 -10.40 8.05
N ASN A 66 -10.89 -11.12 7.70
CA ASN A 66 -10.85 -12.56 7.49
C ASN A 66 -9.85 -12.96 6.39
N TYR A 67 -9.75 -12.19 5.31
CA TYR A 67 -8.74 -12.44 4.27
C TYR A 67 -7.31 -12.47 4.83
N PHE A 68 -6.96 -11.49 5.67
CA PHE A 68 -5.62 -11.46 6.28
C PHE A 68 -5.44 -12.53 7.35
N GLU A 69 -6.47 -12.85 8.12
CA GLU A 69 -6.45 -13.96 9.09
C GLU A 69 -6.17 -15.30 8.39
N GLU A 70 -6.84 -15.58 7.27
CA GLU A 70 -6.62 -16.79 6.47
C GLU A 70 -5.19 -16.87 5.93
N LEU A 71 -4.63 -15.76 5.46
CA LEU A 71 -3.23 -15.71 4.99
C LEU A 71 -2.23 -15.98 6.12
N VAL A 72 -2.48 -15.43 7.31
CA VAL A 72 -1.65 -15.69 8.50
C VAL A 72 -1.74 -17.16 8.90
N GLN A 73 -2.93 -17.75 8.89
CA GLN A 73 -3.11 -19.18 9.20
C GLN A 73 -2.37 -20.07 8.19
N LYS A 74 -2.37 -19.70 6.91
CA LYS A 74 -1.77 -20.47 5.83
C LYS A 74 -0.24 -20.35 5.77
N HIS A 75 0.31 -19.16 5.98
CA HIS A 75 1.72 -18.86 5.71
C HIS A 75 2.52 -18.43 6.95
N GLY A 76 1.87 -18.22 8.09
CA GLY A 76 2.46 -17.68 9.31
C GLY A 76 2.42 -16.15 9.38
N ASN A 77 3.13 -15.58 10.35
CA ASN A 77 3.10 -14.13 10.62
C ASN A 77 3.96 -13.28 9.67
N VAL A 78 4.81 -13.91 8.85
CA VAL A 78 5.62 -13.22 7.84
C VAL A 78 5.42 -13.93 6.51
N PHE A 79 4.79 -13.24 5.56
CA PHE A 79 4.39 -13.87 4.30
C PHE A 79 4.35 -12.91 3.12
N LEU A 80 4.39 -13.46 1.91
CA LEU A 80 4.23 -12.74 0.66
C LEU A 80 2.79 -12.82 0.14
N TYR A 81 2.31 -11.72 -0.41
CA TYR A 81 1.13 -11.68 -1.27
C TYR A 81 1.35 -10.62 -2.36
N SER A 82 0.51 -10.60 -3.39
CA SER A 82 0.62 -9.64 -4.49
C SER A 82 -0.65 -8.83 -4.65
N PHE A 83 -0.49 -7.55 -4.95
CA PHE A 83 -1.59 -6.69 -5.38
C PHE A 83 -1.31 -6.22 -6.79
N GLY A 84 -1.97 -6.87 -7.76
CA GLY A 84 -1.59 -6.76 -9.16
C GLY A 84 -0.18 -7.34 -9.34
N PRO A 85 0.72 -6.66 -10.06
CA PRO A 85 2.09 -7.10 -10.26
C PRO A 85 2.99 -6.86 -9.04
N GLY A 86 2.57 -5.99 -8.10
CA GLY A 86 3.39 -5.56 -6.98
C GLY A 86 3.41 -6.59 -5.85
N VAL A 87 4.60 -7.09 -5.52
CA VAL A 87 4.82 -8.04 -4.43
C VAL A 87 4.87 -7.29 -3.11
N ARG A 88 4.20 -7.82 -2.10
CA ARG A 88 4.10 -7.24 -0.77
C ARG A 88 4.55 -8.25 0.27
N LEU A 89 5.43 -7.80 1.15
CA LEU A 89 5.80 -8.52 2.36
C LEU A 89 4.89 -8.05 3.49
N ALA A 90 4.10 -8.96 4.05
CA ALA A 90 3.35 -8.76 5.27
C ALA A 90 4.19 -9.20 6.46
N ILE A 91 4.24 -8.36 7.49
CA ILE A 91 4.96 -8.61 8.74
C ILE A 91 3.97 -8.38 9.88
N ASN A 92 3.67 -9.44 10.63
CA ASN A 92 2.81 -9.41 11.81
C ASN A 92 3.57 -9.79 13.09
N GLU A 93 4.90 -9.91 12.99
CA GLU A 93 5.77 -10.17 14.14
C GLU A 93 6.15 -8.86 14.87
N PRO A 94 5.82 -8.71 16.17
CA PRO A 94 6.02 -7.46 16.91
C PRO A 94 7.47 -6.95 16.91
N ASP A 95 8.45 -7.85 17.06
CA ASP A 95 9.87 -7.48 17.12
C ASP A 95 10.36 -6.93 15.77
N MET A 96 9.92 -7.53 14.66
CA MET A 96 10.23 -7.05 13.32
C MET A 96 9.53 -5.73 13.03
N LEU A 97 8.28 -5.56 13.47
CA LEU A 97 7.55 -4.30 13.33
C LEU A 97 8.23 -3.17 14.11
N ALA A 98 8.70 -3.45 15.33
CA ALA A 98 9.45 -2.47 16.11
C ALA A 98 10.74 -2.03 15.38
N ASP A 99 11.44 -2.96 14.73
CA ASP A 99 12.63 -2.65 13.92
C ASP A 99 12.29 -1.82 12.67
N VAL A 100 11.23 -2.19 11.95
CA VAL A 100 10.74 -1.47 10.75
C VAL A 100 10.31 -0.04 11.09
N PHE A 101 9.58 0.14 12.19
CA PHE A 101 9.10 1.47 12.63
C PHE A 101 10.11 2.24 13.47
N SER A 102 11.30 1.67 13.71
CA SER A 102 12.36 2.34 14.45
C SER A 102 12.84 3.60 13.72
N ARG A 103 13.20 4.65 14.48
CA ARG A 103 13.75 5.88 13.88
C ARG A 103 15.06 5.63 13.16
N GLN A 104 15.86 4.68 13.64
CA GLN A 104 17.16 4.32 13.07
C GLN A 104 17.01 3.79 11.64
N ASN A 105 15.95 3.04 11.37
CA ASN A 105 15.71 2.42 10.07
C ASN A 105 14.78 3.22 9.14
N SER A 106 14.24 4.35 9.60
CA SER A 106 13.31 5.19 8.82
C SER A 106 13.78 5.53 7.41
N LYS A 107 15.10 5.70 7.19
CA LYS A 107 15.68 5.98 5.87
C LYS A 107 15.54 4.83 4.86
N TYR A 108 15.31 3.60 5.32
CA TYR A 108 15.14 2.41 4.48
C TYR A 108 13.68 2.13 4.12
N TYR A 109 12.74 2.71 4.89
CA TYR A 109 11.30 2.49 4.74
C TYR A 109 10.61 3.79 4.34
N ILE A 110 10.75 4.15 3.06
CA ILE A 110 10.11 5.33 2.47
C ILE A 110 8.75 4.99 1.86
N LYS A 111 7.87 6.00 1.74
CA LYS A 111 6.62 5.87 1.00
C LYS A 111 6.90 5.46 -0.45
N PRO A 112 6.07 4.58 -1.03
CA PRO A 112 6.17 4.23 -2.44
C PRO A 112 6.05 5.45 -3.36
N THR A 113 6.87 5.54 -4.41
CA THR A 113 6.82 6.64 -5.40
C THR A 113 5.47 6.76 -6.11
N ILE A 114 4.74 5.65 -6.24
CA ILE A 114 3.37 5.67 -6.77
C ILE A 114 2.45 6.56 -5.91
N LEU A 115 2.67 6.62 -4.60
CA LEU A 115 1.88 7.43 -3.69
C LEU A 115 2.07 8.91 -4.00
N SER A 116 3.32 9.38 -4.15
CA SER A 116 3.57 10.78 -4.50
C SER A 116 3.05 11.11 -5.90
N THR A 117 3.23 10.22 -6.87
CA THR A 117 2.77 10.44 -8.25
C THR A 117 1.24 10.57 -8.34
N VAL A 118 0.50 9.75 -7.60
CA VAL A 118 -0.98 9.74 -7.62
C VAL A 118 -1.57 10.86 -6.77
N PHE A 119 -1.01 11.11 -5.57
CA PHE A 119 -1.63 12.00 -4.60
C PHE A 119 -1.08 13.43 -4.61
N ALA A 120 0.15 13.68 -5.08
CA ALA A 120 0.70 15.03 -5.11
C ALA A 120 -0.12 16.03 -5.95
N PRO A 121 -0.66 15.66 -7.14
CA PRO A 121 -1.49 16.58 -7.91
C PRO A 121 -2.81 16.95 -7.22
N ILE A 122 -3.30 16.10 -6.31
CA ILE A 122 -4.59 16.26 -5.63
C ILE A 122 -4.42 16.97 -4.29
N LEU A 123 -3.41 16.57 -3.51
CA LEU A 123 -3.21 17.02 -2.13
C LEU A 123 -2.16 18.15 -2.02
N GLY A 124 -1.40 18.39 -3.09
CA GLY A 124 -0.26 19.29 -3.12
C GLY A 124 1.07 18.56 -2.89
N TYR A 125 2.12 19.01 -3.59
CA TYR A 125 3.46 18.40 -3.52
C TYR A 125 4.12 18.52 -2.14
N HIS A 126 3.75 19.53 -1.35
CA HIS A 126 4.27 19.77 0.00
C HIS A 126 3.35 19.23 1.11
N ASN A 127 2.36 18.40 0.75
CA ASN A 127 1.45 17.81 1.73
C ASN A 127 2.17 16.77 2.60
N LEU A 128 1.87 16.73 3.90
CA LEU A 128 2.45 15.76 4.85
C LEU A 128 2.33 14.30 4.36
N PHE A 129 1.23 13.96 3.69
CA PHE A 129 1.01 12.63 3.13
C PHE A 129 2.02 12.29 2.03
N VAL A 130 2.50 13.28 1.28
CA VAL A 130 3.35 13.13 0.09
C VAL A 130 4.84 13.28 0.42
N ILE A 131 5.21 14.30 1.19
CA ILE A 131 6.61 14.64 1.47
C ILE A 131 7.31 13.57 2.32
N GLU A 132 8.64 13.52 2.19
CA GLU A 132 9.52 12.57 2.88
C GLU A 132 10.71 13.28 3.54
N GLY A 133 11.43 12.55 4.39
CA GLY A 133 12.69 13.03 4.98
C GLY A 133 12.55 14.27 5.87
N SER A 134 13.49 15.21 5.73
CA SER A 134 13.57 16.40 6.61
C SER A 134 12.39 17.35 6.46
N GLU A 135 11.82 17.44 5.26
CA GLU A 135 10.61 18.25 5.01
C GLU A 135 9.40 17.64 5.74
N HIS A 136 9.23 16.33 5.64
CA HIS A 136 8.21 15.59 6.38
C HIS A 136 8.39 15.74 7.90
N GLU A 137 9.62 15.64 8.39
CA GLU A 137 9.92 15.82 9.82
C GLU A 137 9.55 17.22 10.32
N ARG A 138 9.89 18.26 9.55
CA ARG A 138 9.53 19.65 9.86
C ARG A 138 8.02 19.85 9.87
N ALA A 139 7.32 19.35 8.85
CA ALA A 139 5.87 19.45 8.76
C ALA A 139 5.17 18.71 9.93
N ARG A 140 5.62 17.50 10.28
CA ARG A 140 5.12 16.79 11.47
C ARG A 140 5.32 17.58 12.75
N ARG A 141 6.51 18.17 12.94
CA ARG A 141 6.78 18.99 14.13
C ARG A 141 5.81 20.16 14.26
N MET A 142 5.47 20.82 13.17
CA MET A 142 4.50 21.93 13.17
C MET A 142 3.08 21.44 13.50
N ILE A 143 2.65 20.34 12.87
CA ILE A 143 1.30 19.80 13.04
C ILE A 143 1.09 19.22 14.45
N ASN A 144 2.09 18.53 15.01
CA ASN A 144 2.00 17.92 16.34
C ASN A 144 1.67 18.93 17.45
N LEU A 145 2.00 20.21 17.27
CA LEU A 145 1.67 21.26 18.24
C LEU A 145 0.14 21.42 18.38
N ALA A 146 -0.61 21.41 17.27
CA ALA A 146 -2.06 21.54 17.29
C ALA A 146 -2.79 20.31 17.86
N PHE A 147 -2.10 19.16 17.89
CA PHE A 147 -2.62 17.90 18.43
C PHE A 147 -1.95 17.53 19.75
N TYR A 148 -1.41 18.52 20.48
CA TYR A 148 -0.89 18.28 21.82
C TYR A 148 -2.04 17.99 22.79
N HIS A 149 -1.77 17.19 23.81
CA HIS A 149 -2.82 16.66 24.70
C HIS A 149 -3.65 17.75 25.41
N THR A 150 -3.07 18.93 25.68
CA THR A 150 -3.80 20.07 26.26
C THR A 150 -4.80 20.66 25.28
N ASP A 151 -4.39 20.83 24.02
CA ASP A 151 -5.23 21.39 22.98
C ASP A 151 -6.33 20.42 22.58
N LEU A 152 -6.00 19.12 22.50
CA LEU A 152 -6.99 18.06 22.30
C LEU A 152 -8.08 18.06 23.37
N LYS A 153 -7.74 18.25 24.65
CA LYS A 153 -8.73 18.32 25.75
C LYS A 153 -9.73 19.46 25.54
N SER A 154 -9.27 20.60 25.04
CA SER A 154 -10.14 21.75 24.74
C SER A 154 -11.15 21.45 23.63
N MET A 155 -10.80 20.55 22.69
CA MET A 155 -11.65 20.16 21.56
C MET A 155 -12.70 19.11 21.94
N ILE A 156 -12.55 18.40 23.06
CA ILE A 156 -13.44 17.29 23.46
C ILE A 156 -14.91 17.74 23.53
N SER A 157 -15.18 18.90 24.15
CA SER A 157 -16.56 19.41 24.29
C SER A 157 -17.22 19.63 22.92
N ILE A 158 -16.47 20.17 21.96
CA ILE A 158 -16.91 20.38 20.58
C ILE A 158 -17.18 19.04 19.91
N ILE A 159 -16.26 18.08 20.02
CA ILE A 159 -16.41 16.75 19.43
C ILE A 159 -17.67 16.06 19.97
N VAL A 160 -17.87 16.08 21.28
CA VAL A 160 -19.04 15.48 21.94
C VAL A 160 -20.35 16.14 21.49
N ASP A 161 -20.42 17.48 21.49
CA ASP A 161 -21.62 18.21 21.05
C ASP A 161 -21.99 17.88 19.60
N ARG A 162 -21.01 17.87 18.69
CA ARG A 162 -21.23 17.56 17.27
C ARG A 162 -21.64 16.12 17.06
N THR A 163 -21.03 15.19 17.79
CA THR A 163 -21.38 13.77 17.73
C THR A 163 -22.80 13.53 18.22
N ARG A 164 -23.18 14.12 19.36
CA ARG A 164 -24.55 14.03 19.90
C ARG A 164 -25.60 14.52 18.92
N LYS A 165 -25.41 15.71 18.37
CA LYS A 165 -26.30 16.28 17.34
C LYS A 165 -26.39 15.43 16.07
N SER A 166 -25.36 14.65 15.77
CA SER A 166 -25.37 13.75 14.60
C SER A 166 -26.15 12.48 14.90
N ILE A 167 -26.03 11.94 16.12
CA ILE A 167 -26.83 10.79 16.60
C ILE A 167 -28.31 11.17 16.68
N ASP A 168 -28.64 12.30 17.31
CA ASP A 168 -30.02 12.80 17.47
C ASP A 168 -30.74 13.08 16.13
N LYS A 169 -30.02 13.10 14.99
CA LYS A 169 -30.58 13.26 13.64
C LYS A 169 -30.80 11.95 12.89
N ILE A 170 -30.16 10.88 13.36
CA ILE A 170 -30.26 9.54 12.76
C ILE A 170 -31.45 8.80 13.39
N ASP A 171 -31.74 9.06 14.67
CA ASP A 171 -32.97 8.67 15.36
C ASP A 171 -34.16 9.55 14.94
#